data_AF-A0A8K1D3H7-F1
#
_entry.id   AF-A0A8K1D3H7-F1
#
_cell.length_a   1.000
_cell.length_b   1.000
_cell.length_c   1.000
_cell.angle_alpha   90.00
_cell.angle_beta   90.00
_cell.angle_gamma   90.00
#
_symmetry.space_group_name_H-M   'P 1'
#
loop_
_entity.id
_entity.type
_entity.pdbx_description
1 polymer ?
#
loop_
_entity_poly.entity_id
_entity_poly.type
_entity_poly.pdbx_seq_one_letter_code
_entity_poly.pdbx_strand_id
1 'polypeptide(L)'
;MLIRVNEKQFDEVLHKLKSMVYDYNSKIKEFGVYLKPYHIVYKNGKKYIYVGKYWYRLEKIRGKLRWIYLGKDKPIESMPNPPKIPNSTIIK
;
A
#
# COMPACT_ATOMS: atom_id res chain seq x y z
N MET A 1 -15.11 -14.49 4.47
CA MET A 1 -14.96 -15.48 3.38
C MET A 1 -13.49 -15.63 3.04
N LEU A 2 -12.96 -16.85 3.02
CA LEU A 2 -11.59 -17.14 2.61
C LEU A 2 -11.64 -17.75 1.21
N ILE A 3 -10.91 -17.18 0.27
CA ILE A 3 -10.83 -17.67 -1.12
C ILE A 3 -9.43 -18.28 -1.29
N ARG A 4 -9.36 -19.52 -1.75
CA ARG A 4 -8.10 -20.14 -2.17
C ARG A 4 -7.89 -19.86 -3.65
N VAL A 5 -6.68 -19.44 -4.00
CA VAL A 5 -6.26 -19.18 -5.38
C VAL A 5 -4.94 -19.89 -5.62
N ASN A 6 -4.62 -20.21 -6.87
CA ASN A 6 -3.30 -20.73 -7.23
C ASN A 6 -2.25 -19.60 -7.26
N GLU A 7 -0.97 -19.95 -7.40
CA GLU A 7 0.12 -18.97 -7.35
C GLU A 7 0.05 -17.92 -8.47
N LYS A 8 -0.30 -18.34 -9.69
CA LYS A 8 -0.41 -17.41 -10.83
C LYS A 8 -1.51 -16.38 -10.59
N GLN A 9 -2.70 -16.83 -10.20
CA GLN A 9 -3.83 -15.96 -9.87
C GLN A 9 -3.50 -15.03 -8.69
N PHE A 10 -2.79 -15.54 -7.69
CA PHE A 10 -2.32 -14.74 -6.56
C PHE A 10 -1.43 -13.59 -7.03
N ASP A 11 -0.44 -13.88 -7.88
CA ASP A 11 0.50 -12.86 -8.37
C ASP A 11 -0.21 -11.84 -9.27
N GLU A 12 -1.15 -12.26 -10.11
CA GLU A 12 -2.00 -11.38 -10.93
C GLU A 12 -2.84 -10.44 -10.07
N VAL A 13 -3.53 -10.96 -9.05
CA VAL A 13 -4.33 -10.16 -8.12
C VAL A 13 -3.45 -9.18 -7.35
N LEU A 14 -2.33 -9.65 -6.81
CA LEU A 14 -1.41 -8.81 -6.04
C LEU A 14 -0.79 -7.72 -6.92
N HIS A 15 -0.43 -8.04 -8.16
CA HIS A 15 0.08 -7.09 -9.13
C HIS A 15 -0.95 -6.00 -9.42
N LYS A 16 -2.18 -6.40 -9.76
CA LYS A 16 -3.28 -5.45 -10.03
C LYS A 16 -3.52 -4.50 -8.86
N LEU A 17 -3.57 -5.02 -7.63
CA LEU A 17 -3.76 -4.22 -6.43
C LEU A 17 -2.62 -3.22 -6.19
N LYS A 18 -1.36 -3.64 -6.41
CA LYS A 18 -0.20 -2.75 -6.29
C LYS A 18 -0.22 -1.66 -7.37
N SER A 19 -0.53 -2.01 -8.62
CA SER A 19 -0.59 -1.06 -9.74
C SER A 19 -1.60 0.05 -9.49
N MET A 20 -2.78 -0.28 -8.94
CA MET A 20 -3.75 0.74 -8.52
C MET A 20 -3.17 1.75 -7.51
N VAL A 21 -2.34 1.31 -6.56
CA VAL A 21 -1.68 2.20 -5.61
C VAL A 21 -0.59 3.04 -6.28
N TYR A 22 0.18 2.45 -7.20
CA TYR A 22 1.21 3.18 -7.94
C TYR A 22 0.61 4.27 -8.84
N ASP A 23 -0.45 3.95 -9.57
CA ASP A 23 -1.18 4.88 -10.43
C ASP A 23 -1.83 6.00 -9.63
N TYR A 24 -2.31 5.71 -8.42
CA TYR A 24 -2.80 6.72 -7.51
C TYR A 24 -1.67 7.62 -7.00
N ASN A 25 -0.57 7.02 -6.52
CA ASN A 25 0.59 7.76 -6.01
C ASN A 25 1.21 8.67 -7.07
N SER A 26 1.13 8.32 -8.35
CA SER A 26 1.63 9.17 -9.44
C SER A 26 0.83 10.47 -9.58
N LYS A 27 -0.47 10.45 -9.26
CA LYS A 27 -1.38 11.60 -9.31
C LYS A 27 -1.28 12.53 -8.10
N ILE A 28 -0.71 12.04 -6.99
CA ILE A 28 -0.62 12.80 -5.73
C ILE A 28 0.82 13.17 -5.34
N LYS A 29 1.79 13.01 -6.25
CA LYS A 29 3.22 13.24 -5.96
C LYS A 29 3.49 14.64 -5.39
N GLU A 30 2.75 15.64 -5.86
CA GLU A 30 2.87 17.04 -5.44
C GLU A 30 2.57 17.27 -3.94
N PHE A 31 1.77 16.39 -3.33
CA PHE A 31 1.42 16.48 -1.91
C PHE A 31 2.52 15.94 -0.97
N GLY A 32 3.57 15.32 -1.51
CA GLY A 32 4.70 14.78 -0.73
C GLY A 32 4.35 13.59 0.18
N VAL A 33 3.15 13.03 0.01
CA VAL A 33 2.64 11.87 0.76
C VAL A 33 2.27 10.76 -0.22
N TYR A 34 2.35 9.53 0.27
CA TYR A 34 2.20 8.34 -0.54
C TYR A 34 1.48 7.25 0.23
N LEU A 35 0.60 6.55 -0.46
CA LEU A 35 -0.02 5.33 0.05
C LEU A 35 0.95 4.16 -0.16
N LYS A 36 1.25 3.40 0.90
CA LYS A 36 2.19 2.28 0.85
C LYS A 36 1.63 1.17 -0.05
N PRO A 37 2.31 0.81 -1.15
CA PRO A 37 1.80 -0.18 -2.10
C PRO A 37 1.56 -1.55 -1.45
N TYR A 38 2.47 -1.99 -0.58
CA TYR A 38 2.26 -3.19 0.21
C TYR A 38 3.10 -3.19 1.50
N HIS A 39 2.62 -3.90 2.51
CA HIS A 39 3.34 -4.22 3.75
C HIS A 39 3.28 -5.73 3.97
N ILE A 40 4.43 -6.33 4.22
CA ILE A 40 4.57 -7.78 4.45
C ILE A 40 4.88 -7.99 5.93
N VAL A 41 4.16 -8.93 6.56
CA VAL A 41 4.41 -9.40 7.92
C VAL A 41 4.61 -10.91 7.86
N TYR A 42 5.63 -11.42 8.53
CA TYR A 42 5.86 -12.85 8.70
C TYR A 42 5.43 -13.25 10.11
N LYS A 43 4.53 -14.21 10.25
CA LYS A 43 4.08 -14.71 11.55
C LYS A 43 3.69 -16.18 11.46
N ASN A 44 4.25 -17.00 12.35
CA ASN A 44 3.98 -18.44 12.46
C ASN A 44 4.14 -19.17 11.11
N GLY A 45 5.23 -18.91 10.38
CA GLY A 45 5.50 -19.51 9.08
C GLY A 45 4.64 -18.99 7.91
N LYS A 46 3.70 -18.07 8.17
CA LYS A 46 2.81 -17.48 7.15
C LYS A 46 3.24 -16.06 6.79
N LYS A 47 3.00 -15.68 5.54
CA LYS A 47 3.27 -14.36 4.98
C LYS A 47 1.95 -13.59 4.79
N TYR A 48 1.79 -12.50 5.52
CA TYR A 48 0.62 -11.62 5.45
C TYR A 48 0.95 -10.38 4.64
N ILE A 49 0.16 -10.08 3.62
CA ILE A 49 0.36 -8.94 2.73
C ILE A 49 -0.84 -7.99 2.84
N TYR A 50 -0.53 -6.73 3.13
CA TYR A 50 -1.49 -5.63 3.25
C TYR A 50 -1.21 -4.62 2.15
N VAL A 51 -2.15 -4.39 1.23
CA VAL A 51 -1.98 -3.44 0.11
C VAL A 51 -2.70 -2.14 0.44
N GLY A 52 -2.03 -1.00 0.24
CA GLY A 52 -2.68 0.31 0.26
C GLY A 52 -3.29 0.71 1.60
N LYS A 53 -2.78 0.23 2.74
CA LYS A 53 -3.39 0.45 4.07
C LYS A 53 -2.81 1.62 4.87
N TYR A 54 -1.63 2.11 4.48
CA TYR A 54 -0.82 2.96 5.34
C TYR A 54 -0.25 4.13 4.55
N TRP A 55 -0.31 5.31 5.13
CA TRP A 55 0.22 6.53 4.55
C TRP A 55 1.62 6.83 5.06
N TYR A 56 2.43 7.37 4.17
CA TYR A 56 3.78 7.80 4.50
C TYR A 56 4.10 9.14 3.84
N ARG A 57 4.91 9.94 4.52
CA ARG A 57 5.57 11.12 3.95
C ARG A 57 6.99 10.78 3.58
N LEU A 58 7.47 11.33 2.47
CA LEU A 58 8.88 11.27 2.10
C LEU A 58 9.58 12.56 2.55
N GLU A 59 10.57 12.45 3.43
CA GLU A 59 11.36 13.59 3.91
C GLU A 59 12.85 13.36 3.64
N LYS A 60 13.58 14.44 3.32
CA LYS A 60 15.03 14.41 3.15
C LYS A 60 15.70 14.98 4.39
N ILE A 61 16.22 14.11 5.26
CA ILE A 61 16.87 14.49 6.51
C ILE A 61 18.37 14.24 6.36
N ARG A 62 19.18 15.31 6.46
CA ARG A 62 20.66 15.26 6.32
C ARG A 62 21.11 14.53 5.05
N GLY A 63 20.48 14.85 3.92
CA GLY A 63 20.77 14.23 2.62
C GLY A 63 20.16 12.84 2.41
N LYS A 64 19.62 12.18 3.44
CA LYS A 64 19.02 10.84 3.35
C LYS A 64 17.50 10.92 3.24
N LEU A 65 16.94 10.15 2.31
CA LEU A 65 15.48 9.97 2.22
C LEU A 65 14.99 9.11 3.37
N ARG A 66 13.90 9.54 4.02
CA ARG A 66 13.22 8.84 5.09
C ARG A 66 11.73 8.80 4.81
N TRP A 67 11.14 7.63 5.07
CA TRP A 67 9.70 7.42 5.03
C TRP A 67 9.14 7.57 6.43
N ILE A 68 8.27 8.54 6.64
CA ILE A 68 7.63 8.82 7.92
C ILE A 68 6.20 8.30 7.87
N TYR A 69 5.84 7.42 8.81
CA TYR A 69 4.50 6.86 8.89
C TYR A 69 3.49 7.92 9.35
N LEU A 70 2.35 8.00 8.68
CA LEU A 70 1.29 9.00 8.94
C LEU A 70 -0.01 8.40 9.47
N GLY A 71 -0.16 7.07 9.48
CA GLY A 71 -1.42 6.43 9.89
C GLY A 71 -2.11 5.68 8.75
N LYS A 72 -3.40 5.38 8.95
CA LYS A 72 -4.26 4.67 7.99
C LYS A 72 -5.18 5.61 7.21
N ASP A 73 -5.49 6.77 7.78
CA ASP A 73 -6.44 7.73 7.22
C ASP A 73 -5.78 8.66 6.20
N LYS A 74 -6.57 9.14 5.24
CA LYS A 74 -6.13 10.10 4.22
C LYS A 74 -5.62 11.37 4.93
N PRO A 75 -4.34 11.74 4.77
CA PRO A 75 -3.73 12.78 5.61
C PRO A 75 -4.06 14.22 5.18
N ILE A 76 -4.53 14.43 3.96
CA ILE A 76 -4.84 15.76 3.40
C ILE A 76 -6.19 15.68 2.70
N GLU A 77 -7.12 16.56 3.08
CA GLU A 77 -8.51 16.48 2.60
C GLU A 77 -8.64 16.81 1.11
N SER A 78 -7.91 17.81 0.62
CA SER A 78 -7.94 18.25 -0.77
C SER A 78 -7.35 17.26 -1.78
N MET A 79 -6.69 16.19 -1.32
CA MET A 79 -6.18 15.14 -2.21
C MET A 79 -7.31 14.29 -2.79
N PRO A 80 -7.15 13.79 -4.02
CA PRO A 80 -8.02 12.75 -4.57
C PRO A 80 -8.17 11.58 -3.59
N ASN A 81 -9.34 10.94 -3.56
CA ASN A 81 -9.53 9.77 -2.69
C ASN A 81 -8.69 8.57 -3.14
N PRO A 82 -8.17 7.77 -2.19
CA PRO A 82 -7.39 6.58 -2.53
C PRO A 82 -8.23 5.54 -3.30
N PRO A 83 -7.59 4.63 -4.05
CA PRO A 83 -8.29 3.56 -4.74
C PRO A 83 -9.06 2.71 -3.72
N LYS A 84 -10.27 2.27 -4.11
CA LYS A 84 -11.11 1.36 -3.32
C LYS A 84 -10.49 -0.03 -3.32
N ILE A 85 -9.49 -0.23 -2.47
CA ILE A 85 -8.83 -1.51 -2.26
C ILE A 85 -9.58 -2.23 -1.13
N PRO A 86 -9.98 -3.50 -1.31
CA PRO A 86 -10.61 -4.25 -0.24
C PRO A 86 -9.72 -4.25 1.01
N ASN A 87 -10.33 -4.12 2.19
CA ASN A 87 -9.61 -4.30 3.46
C ASN A 87 -9.32 -5.80 3.71
N SER A 88 -8.66 -6.45 2.75
CA SER A 88 -8.28 -7.85 2.82
C SER A 88 -6.86 -7.99 3.37
N THR A 89 -6.60 -9.15 3.95
CA THR A 89 -5.26 -9.60 4.28
C THR A 89 -4.99 -10.80 3.40
N ILE A 90 -3.98 -10.69 2.55
CA ILE A 90 -3.59 -11.77 1.66
C ILE A 90 -2.60 -12.65 2.43
N ILE A 91 -2.90 -13.94 2.57
CA ILE A 91 -2.04 -14.90 3.28
C ILE A 91 -1.39 -15.81 2.24
N LYS A 92 -0.07 -15.83 2.21
CA LYS A 92 0.73 -16.83 1.49
C LYS A 92 1.38 -17.78 2.49
#